data_AF-N4V3I6-F1
#
_entry.id   AF-N4V3I6-F1
#
_cell.length_a   1.000
_cell.length_b   1.000
_cell.length_c   1.000
_cell.angle_alpha   90.00
_cell.angle_beta   90.00
_cell.angle_gamma   90.00
#
_symmetry.space_group_name_H-M   'P 1'
#
loop_
_entity.id
_entity.type
_entity.pdbx_description
1 polymer ?
#
loop_
_entity_poly.entity_id
_entity_poly.type
_entity_poly.pdbx_seq_one_letter_code
_entity_poly.pdbx_strand_id
1 'polypeptide(L)'
;MPPKKATAAAASQPLAEADANRATAPNNDQAKPAPKPRKRKSDAVESADTPSEAPAPKKKATKAGGKPDPLPDLSDIHLDGDETMSVPVYDTCQDIRTKINAQLRKDGATKAGFLRAIVKAAYPPGSDAKMAASLLANFLAKKGHGGGNTSSVFYAAYVFFEKLRVRDGKPKSKKRLEMEEQWGSDGFARDHDMGPNARYWGRADESLHIDKYGKLQVVPRGGSAR
;
A
#
# COMPACT_ATOMS: atom_id res chain seq x y z
N MET A 1 58.75 30.11 54.44
CA MET A 1 57.76 30.68 55.38
C MET A 1 56.43 30.82 54.65
N PRO A 2 55.32 30.34 55.22
CA PRO A 2 53.99 30.19 54.59
C PRO A 2 53.01 31.30 55.09
N PRO A 3 51.67 31.30 54.86
CA PRO A 3 50.83 30.81 53.73
C PRO A 3 49.52 31.65 53.45
N LYS A 4 48.63 31.08 52.59
CA LYS A 4 47.12 31.11 52.56
C LYS A 4 46.50 32.07 51.53
N LYS A 5 45.46 31.76 50.73
CA LYS A 5 44.47 30.66 50.52
C LYS A 5 43.80 30.97 49.14
N ALA A 6 43.64 30.06 48.17
CA ALA A 6 42.59 29.04 47.95
C ALA A 6 41.12 29.53 47.84
N THR A 7 40.49 29.38 46.66
CA THR A 7 39.14 28.81 46.34
C THR A 7 38.85 28.99 44.83
N ALA A 8 38.83 27.94 43.98
CA ALA A 8 37.73 27.02 43.59
C ALA A 8 36.55 27.71 42.85
N ALA A 9 35.92 27.23 41.76
CA ALA A 9 36.06 26.15 40.78
C ALA A 9 34.97 26.37 39.67
N ALA A 10 35.14 25.74 38.48
CA ALA A 10 34.18 25.18 37.49
C ALA A 10 32.72 25.72 37.36
N ALA A 11 32.00 25.74 36.22
CA ALA A 11 32.19 25.38 34.81
C ALA A 11 30.93 25.80 33.99
N SER A 12 31.15 26.13 32.71
CA SER A 12 30.38 25.85 31.48
C SER A 12 28.82 25.89 31.36
N GLN A 13 28.39 26.74 30.40
CA GLN A 13 27.26 26.65 29.41
C GLN A 13 25.83 27.07 29.86
N PRO A 14 24.88 27.45 28.95
CA PRO A 14 24.94 27.81 27.51
C PRO A 14 24.10 29.06 27.08
N LEU A 15 24.21 29.42 25.78
CA LEU A 15 23.37 30.39 25.04
C LEU A 15 21.88 29.98 25.01
N ALA A 16 21.00 30.93 25.28
CA ALA A 16 19.58 30.87 24.95
C ALA A 16 19.17 32.22 24.33
N GLU A 17 18.49 32.17 23.19
CA GLU A 17 17.28 32.95 22.88
C GLU A 17 16.81 32.62 21.45
N ALA A 18 15.66 31.94 21.35
CA ALA A 18 14.93 31.77 20.12
C ALA A 18 13.48 32.21 20.34
N ASP A 19 13.11 33.14 19.46
CA ASP A 19 11.85 33.77 19.07
C ASP A 19 10.51 33.20 19.56
N ALA A 20 9.64 34.14 19.92
CA ALA A 20 8.30 33.96 20.47
C ALA A 20 7.23 34.03 19.38
N ASN A 21 6.73 32.88 18.91
CA ASN A 21 5.32 32.73 18.55
C ASN A 21 4.95 31.27 18.28
N ARG A 22 4.46 30.58 19.31
CA ARG A 22 3.65 29.37 19.12
C ARG A 22 2.49 29.39 20.11
N ALA A 23 1.30 29.65 19.58
CA ALA A 23 0.05 29.58 20.33
C ALA A 23 -0.23 28.14 20.80
N THR A 24 -0.71 28.09 22.05
CA THR A 24 -0.90 26.95 22.94
C THR A 24 -2.18 26.17 22.63
N ALA A 25 -2.13 24.84 22.73
CA ALA A 25 -3.30 24.00 23.00
C ALA A 25 -2.96 23.09 24.21
N PRO A 26 -3.84 22.95 25.22
CA PRO A 26 -3.49 22.25 26.46
C PRO A 26 -3.54 20.72 26.30
N ASN A 27 -2.44 20.07 26.70
CA ASN A 27 -2.38 18.63 26.98
C ASN A 27 -3.01 18.35 28.36
N ASN A 28 -3.86 17.32 28.43
CA ASN A 28 -4.34 16.74 29.68
C ASN A 28 -3.49 15.50 29.99
N ASP A 29 -2.84 15.50 31.15
CA ASP A 29 -2.01 14.41 31.66
C ASP A 29 -2.55 14.01 33.03
N GLN A 30 -2.80 12.71 33.25
CA GLN A 30 -2.69 12.08 34.58
C GLN A 30 -2.70 10.55 34.53
N ALA A 31 -1.47 10.01 34.54
CA ALA A 31 -0.90 8.99 35.44
C ALA A 31 -1.67 7.69 35.81
N LYS A 32 -0.97 6.57 35.51
CA LYS A 32 -1.21 5.18 35.95
C LYS A 32 -0.28 4.83 37.13
N PRO A 33 -0.68 4.00 38.11
CA PRO A 33 0.26 3.30 38.98
C PRO A 33 0.36 1.79 38.66
N ALA A 34 1.52 1.22 38.97
CA ALA A 34 1.87 -0.21 38.85
C ALA A 34 2.12 -0.84 40.24
N PRO A 35 2.07 -2.17 40.39
CA PRO A 35 2.82 -2.85 41.45
C PRO A 35 3.80 -3.95 40.96
N LYS A 36 4.75 -4.26 41.85
CA LYS A 36 6.04 -5.00 41.69
C LYS A 36 5.98 -6.47 42.21
N PRO A 37 7.05 -7.30 42.05
CA PRO A 37 7.00 -8.77 41.87
C PRO A 37 7.36 -9.61 43.12
N ARG A 38 7.06 -10.94 43.14
CA ARG A 38 7.83 -11.97 43.91
C ARG A 38 7.43 -13.46 43.69
N LYS A 39 8.48 -14.25 43.36
CA LYS A 39 8.88 -15.64 43.73
C LYS A 39 7.99 -16.90 43.53
N ARG A 40 8.69 -17.94 43.02
CA ARG A 40 8.38 -19.37 42.81
C ARG A 40 8.19 -20.15 44.13
N LYS A 41 7.46 -21.30 44.10
CA LYS A 41 7.96 -22.69 44.31
C LYS A 41 6.78 -23.69 44.41
N SER A 42 7.09 -24.93 44.00
CA SER A 42 6.34 -26.19 44.04
C SER A 42 5.73 -26.54 45.40
N ASP A 43 4.66 -27.35 45.42
CA ASP A 43 4.75 -28.76 45.83
C ASP A 43 3.44 -29.52 45.57
N ALA A 44 3.59 -30.81 45.30
CA ALA A 44 2.54 -31.77 45.05
C ALA A 44 2.09 -32.40 46.37
N VAL A 45 0.81 -32.71 46.52
CA VAL A 45 0.32 -33.81 47.36
C VAL A 45 -0.89 -34.45 46.69
N GLU A 46 -0.91 -35.77 46.82
CA GLU A 46 -1.51 -36.78 45.95
C GLU A 46 -2.76 -37.41 46.60
N SER A 47 -3.50 -38.15 45.78
CA SER A 47 -4.49 -39.21 46.12
C SER A 47 -5.85 -38.77 46.67
N ALA A 48 -6.98 -39.42 46.42
CA ALA A 48 -7.52 -40.45 45.50
C ALA A 48 -9.03 -40.49 45.86
N ASP A 49 -10.00 -40.55 44.94
CA ASP A 49 -10.69 -41.76 44.48
C ASP A 49 -11.80 -41.38 43.43
N THR A 50 -12.40 -42.39 42.80
CA THR A 50 -12.88 -42.54 41.40
C THR A 50 -14.38 -42.17 41.12
N PRO A 51 -15.03 -42.54 39.97
CA PRO A 51 -14.94 -42.01 38.59
C PRO A 51 -16.33 -41.66 37.95
N SER A 52 -16.42 -40.78 36.94
CA SER A 52 -17.48 -40.91 35.90
C SER A 52 -17.28 -40.02 34.66
N GLU A 53 -17.50 -40.67 33.52
CA GLU A 53 -18.06 -40.16 32.24
C GLU A 53 -17.22 -39.27 31.29
N ALA A 54 -16.95 -39.84 30.11
CA ALA A 54 -16.44 -39.16 28.93
C ALA A 54 -17.49 -38.23 28.30
N PRO A 55 -17.05 -37.18 27.57
CA PRO A 55 -17.67 -36.97 26.25
C PRO A 55 -16.70 -36.59 25.12
N ALA A 56 -16.83 -37.36 24.05
CA ALA A 56 -16.77 -37.09 22.60
C ALA A 56 -15.78 -36.04 22.01
N PRO A 57 -15.02 -36.41 20.94
CA PRO A 57 -14.16 -35.49 20.21
C PRO A 57 -14.98 -34.55 19.30
N LYS A 58 -14.71 -33.24 19.40
CA LYS A 58 -15.25 -32.21 18.51
C LYS A 58 -14.84 -32.49 17.07
N LYS A 59 -15.81 -32.83 16.21
CA LYS A 59 -15.65 -32.92 14.75
C LYS A 59 -15.16 -31.59 14.20
N LYS A 60 -13.94 -31.57 13.64
CA LYS A 60 -13.48 -30.50 12.75
C LYS A 60 -14.34 -30.54 11.49
N ALA A 61 -15.12 -29.50 11.26
CA ALA A 61 -15.77 -29.27 9.98
C ALA A 61 -14.70 -28.97 8.92
N THR A 62 -14.42 -29.95 8.07
CA THR A 62 -13.74 -29.78 6.79
C THR A 62 -14.67 -28.99 5.87
N LYS A 63 -14.33 -27.73 5.56
CA LYS A 63 -14.98 -27.00 4.47
C LYS A 63 -14.45 -27.53 3.15
N ALA A 64 -15.15 -28.51 2.59
CA ALA A 64 -15.08 -28.85 1.19
C ALA A 64 -15.82 -27.78 0.35
N GLY A 65 -15.25 -27.43 -0.81
CA GLY A 65 -15.94 -26.77 -1.92
C GLY A 65 -16.16 -25.27 -1.78
N GLY A 66 -15.16 -24.46 -2.14
CA GLY A 66 -15.39 -23.03 -2.42
C GLY A 66 -16.34 -22.88 -3.60
N LYS A 67 -17.43 -22.11 -3.43
CA LYS A 67 -18.31 -21.70 -4.54
C LYS A 67 -17.45 -21.07 -5.66
N PRO A 68 -17.77 -21.31 -6.94
CA PRO A 68 -17.08 -20.65 -8.04
C PRO A 68 -17.17 -19.13 -7.84
N ASP A 69 -16.04 -18.45 -7.96
CA ASP A 69 -16.02 -17.00 -7.88
C ASP A 69 -16.87 -16.44 -9.04
N PRO A 70 -17.73 -15.43 -8.80
CA PRO A 70 -18.59 -14.86 -9.85
C PRO A 70 -17.81 -14.02 -10.87
N LEU A 71 -16.49 -13.93 -10.73
CA LEU A 71 -15.60 -13.25 -11.66
C LEU A 71 -15.15 -14.24 -12.73
N PRO A 72 -15.04 -13.80 -13.99
CA PRO A 72 -14.64 -14.67 -15.06
C PRO A 72 -13.21 -15.15 -14.90
N ASP A 73 -12.98 -16.40 -15.27
CA ASP A 73 -11.64 -16.94 -15.40
C ASP A 73 -10.99 -16.40 -16.67
N LEU A 74 -9.80 -15.82 -16.53
CA LEU A 74 -9.04 -15.17 -17.61
C LEU A 74 -7.64 -15.77 -17.76
N SER A 75 -7.34 -16.89 -17.11
CA SER A 75 -6.00 -17.51 -17.15
C SER A 75 -5.57 -17.94 -18.54
N ASP A 76 -6.53 -18.28 -19.40
CA ASP A 76 -6.27 -18.85 -20.73
C ASP A 76 -5.96 -17.77 -21.78
N ILE A 77 -6.19 -16.50 -21.43
CA ILE A 77 -5.90 -15.37 -22.30
C ILE A 77 -4.49 -14.91 -22.02
N HIS A 78 -3.69 -14.91 -23.09
CA HIS A 78 -2.30 -14.53 -23.06
C HIS A 78 -2.10 -13.09 -23.57
N LEU A 79 -1.29 -12.32 -22.85
CA LEU A 79 -0.79 -11.01 -23.27
C LEU A 79 0.73 -11.06 -23.43
N ASP A 80 1.26 -10.28 -24.37
CA ASP A 80 2.71 -10.16 -24.56
C ASP A 80 3.39 -9.69 -23.27
N GLY A 81 4.30 -10.51 -22.74
CA GLY A 81 5.03 -10.25 -21.50
C GLY A 81 4.37 -10.80 -20.23
N ASP A 82 3.34 -11.64 -20.35
CA ASP A 82 2.73 -12.32 -19.20
C ASP A 82 3.71 -13.24 -18.45
N GLU A 83 4.57 -13.99 -19.16
CA GLU A 83 5.52 -14.93 -18.56
C GLU A 83 6.59 -14.21 -17.73
N THR A 84 6.99 -13.03 -18.18
CA THR A 84 8.05 -12.21 -17.60
C THR A 84 7.51 -11.12 -16.67
N MET A 85 6.20 -11.05 -16.45
CA MET A 85 5.55 -10.02 -15.64
C MET A 85 5.82 -8.58 -16.14
N SER A 86 6.07 -8.45 -17.44
CA SER A 86 6.54 -7.23 -18.10
C SER A 86 5.50 -6.61 -19.04
N VAL A 87 4.22 -6.97 -18.89
CA VAL A 87 3.13 -6.36 -19.67
C VAL A 87 3.14 -4.83 -19.45
N PRO A 88 3.31 -4.01 -20.50
CA PRO A 88 3.31 -2.55 -20.36
C PRO A 88 1.94 -2.04 -19.90
N VAL A 89 1.93 -1.09 -18.96
CA VAL A 89 0.71 -0.56 -18.35
C VAL A 89 0.32 0.76 -18.96
N TYR A 90 -0.89 0.91 -19.48
CA TYR A 90 -1.34 2.15 -20.13
C TYR A 90 -2.61 2.74 -19.50
N ASP A 91 -2.87 2.40 -18.25
CA ASP A 91 -3.86 3.08 -17.42
C ASP A 91 -3.15 3.81 -16.28
N THR A 92 -3.68 4.95 -15.85
CA THR A 92 -3.22 5.59 -14.61
C THR A 92 -3.76 4.84 -13.39
N CYS A 93 -3.17 5.05 -12.21
CA CYS A 93 -3.70 4.49 -10.97
C CYS A 93 -5.13 4.99 -10.69
N GLN A 94 -5.48 6.21 -11.11
CA GLN A 94 -6.84 6.73 -10.99
C GLN A 94 -7.84 5.96 -11.86
N ASP A 95 -7.45 5.58 -13.08
CA ASP A 95 -8.29 4.77 -13.97
C ASP A 95 -8.49 3.37 -13.38
N ILE A 96 -7.41 2.73 -12.92
CA ILE A 96 -7.50 1.41 -12.29
C ILE A 96 -8.38 1.44 -11.04
N ARG A 97 -8.23 2.44 -10.16
CA ARG A 97 -9.14 2.61 -9.00
C ARG A 97 -10.60 2.73 -9.43
N THR A 98 -10.86 3.44 -10.53
CA THR A 98 -12.21 3.61 -11.09
C THR A 98 -12.76 2.29 -11.62
N LYS A 99 -11.97 1.53 -12.37
CA LYS A 99 -12.34 0.19 -12.90
C LYS A 99 -12.58 -0.81 -11.77
N ILE A 100 -11.73 -0.83 -10.73
CA ILE A 100 -11.91 -1.69 -9.56
C ILE A 100 -13.21 -1.35 -8.84
N ASN A 101 -13.47 -0.07 -8.56
CA ASN A 101 -14.71 0.35 -7.89
C ASN A 101 -15.95 -0.01 -8.72
N ALA A 102 -15.89 0.14 -10.05
CA ALA A 102 -16.96 -0.29 -10.94
C ALA A 102 -17.19 -1.80 -10.90
N GLN A 103 -16.11 -2.60 -10.85
CA GLN A 103 -16.21 -4.06 -10.74
C GLN A 103 -16.79 -4.50 -9.40
N LEU A 104 -16.40 -3.85 -8.30
CA LEU A 104 -16.90 -4.16 -6.95
C LEU A 104 -18.36 -3.73 -6.71
N ARG A 105 -18.92 -2.88 -7.58
CA ARG A 105 -20.35 -2.51 -7.55
C ARG A 105 -21.25 -3.53 -8.23
N LYS A 106 -20.70 -4.48 -9.00
CA LYS A 106 -21.49 -5.53 -9.65
C LYS A 106 -21.94 -6.55 -8.59
N ASP A 107 -23.16 -7.06 -8.74
CA ASP A 107 -23.73 -8.03 -7.81
C ASP A 107 -22.84 -9.27 -7.66
N GLY A 108 -22.63 -9.70 -6.42
CA GLY A 108 -21.79 -10.84 -6.09
C GLY A 108 -20.27 -10.59 -6.11
N ALA A 109 -19.80 -9.43 -6.60
CA ALA A 109 -18.37 -9.12 -6.58
C ALA A 109 -17.88 -8.84 -5.16
N THR A 110 -16.93 -9.65 -4.68
CA THR A 110 -16.28 -9.43 -3.38
C THR A 110 -14.83 -8.98 -3.58
N LYS A 111 -14.29 -8.20 -2.63
CA LYS A 111 -12.87 -7.81 -2.64
C LYS A 111 -11.94 -9.03 -2.65
N ALA A 112 -12.27 -10.08 -1.90
CA ALA A 112 -11.50 -11.32 -1.83
C ALA A 112 -11.55 -12.12 -3.13
N GLY A 113 -12.73 -12.22 -3.76
CA GLY A 113 -12.87 -12.83 -5.09
C GLY A 113 -12.09 -12.05 -6.15
N PHE A 114 -12.17 -10.72 -6.11
CA PHE A 114 -11.41 -9.86 -7.03
C PHE A 114 -9.89 -10.04 -6.88
N LEU A 115 -9.38 -10.04 -5.65
CA LEU A 115 -7.95 -10.28 -5.41
C LEU A 115 -7.47 -11.63 -5.93
N ARG A 116 -8.27 -12.69 -5.77
CA ARG A 116 -7.95 -14.01 -6.33
C ARG A 116 -7.96 -14.00 -7.85
N ALA A 117 -8.94 -13.34 -8.46
CA ALA A 117 -9.05 -13.24 -9.91
C ALA A 117 -7.88 -12.46 -10.53
N ILE A 118 -7.48 -11.31 -9.95
CA ILE A 118 -6.34 -10.54 -10.49
C ILE A 118 -5.01 -11.27 -10.32
N VAL A 119 -4.81 -12.01 -9.22
CA VAL A 119 -3.62 -12.83 -9.02
C VAL A 119 -3.56 -13.94 -10.05
N LYS A 120 -4.67 -14.66 -10.25
CA LYS A 120 -4.74 -15.74 -11.24
C LYS A 120 -4.53 -15.23 -12.67
N ALA A 121 -5.03 -14.03 -12.98
CA ALA A 121 -4.88 -13.44 -14.31
C ALA A 121 -3.47 -12.93 -14.58
N ALA A 122 -2.79 -12.36 -13.57
CA ALA A 122 -1.56 -11.63 -13.77
C ALA A 122 -0.28 -12.41 -13.48
N TYR A 123 -0.35 -13.50 -12.71
CA TYR A 123 0.83 -14.29 -12.33
C TYR A 123 0.78 -15.68 -12.96
N PRO A 124 1.94 -16.25 -13.33
CA PRO A 124 2.00 -17.59 -13.89
C PRO A 124 1.35 -18.66 -12.98
N PRO A 125 0.74 -19.70 -13.57
CA PRO A 125 0.26 -20.86 -12.83
C PRO A 125 1.38 -21.47 -11.98
N GLY A 126 1.09 -21.79 -10.72
CA GLY A 126 2.08 -22.33 -9.77
C GLY A 126 2.89 -21.26 -9.03
N SER A 127 2.70 -19.98 -9.32
CA SER A 127 3.27 -18.92 -8.49
C SER A 127 2.66 -18.89 -7.09
N ASP A 128 3.47 -18.62 -6.07
CA ASP A 128 3.03 -18.44 -4.68
C ASP A 128 2.42 -17.06 -4.40
N ALA A 129 2.20 -16.26 -5.46
CA ALA A 129 1.73 -14.90 -5.37
C ALA A 129 0.38 -14.83 -4.63
N LYS A 130 0.31 -14.00 -3.60
CA LYS A 130 -0.90 -13.72 -2.84
C LYS A 130 -0.98 -12.23 -2.57
N MET A 131 -2.18 -11.67 -2.65
CA MET A 131 -2.43 -10.27 -2.31
C MET A 131 -3.30 -10.16 -1.07
N ALA A 132 -2.83 -9.37 -0.12
CA ALA A 132 -3.57 -9.07 1.09
C ALA A 132 -4.70 -8.06 0.82
N ALA A 133 -5.82 -8.19 1.55
CA ALA A 133 -6.93 -7.26 1.49
C ALA A 133 -6.54 -5.82 1.87
N SER A 134 -5.58 -5.68 2.80
CA SER A 134 -5.02 -4.38 3.20
C SER A 134 -4.33 -3.67 2.05
N LEU A 135 -3.65 -4.40 1.15
CA LEU A 135 -2.96 -3.81 0.00
C LEU A 135 -3.95 -3.19 -0.98
N LEU A 136 -5.07 -3.88 -1.25
CA LEU A 136 -6.16 -3.34 -2.05
C LEU A 136 -6.79 -2.10 -1.38
N ALA A 137 -7.06 -2.16 -0.07
CA ALA A 137 -7.62 -1.03 0.66
C ALA A 137 -6.70 0.21 0.60
N ASN A 138 -5.40 0.01 0.82
CA ASN A 138 -4.38 1.06 0.73
C ASN A 138 -4.29 1.65 -0.68
N PHE A 139 -4.32 0.79 -1.71
CA PHE A 139 -4.34 1.26 -3.10
C PHE A 139 -5.56 2.12 -3.38
N LEU A 140 -6.76 1.66 -3.02
CA LEU A 140 -8.02 2.39 -3.24
C LEU A 140 -8.08 3.72 -2.48
N ALA A 141 -7.41 3.84 -1.33
CA ALA A 141 -7.36 5.06 -0.53
C ALA A 141 -6.42 6.14 -1.10
N LYS A 142 -5.47 5.78 -1.97
CA LYS A 142 -4.56 6.74 -2.61
C LYS A 142 -5.31 7.66 -3.58
N LYS A 143 -4.65 8.75 -4.01
CA LYS A 143 -5.16 9.78 -4.91
C LYS A 143 -4.15 10.12 -6.01
N GLY A 144 -4.61 10.79 -7.06
CA GLY A 144 -3.77 11.23 -8.18
C GLY A 144 -3.47 10.15 -9.23
N HIS A 145 -2.95 10.57 -10.39
CA HIS A 145 -2.70 9.68 -11.54
C HIS A 145 -1.65 8.60 -11.24
N GLY A 146 -0.57 8.91 -10.52
CA GLY A 146 0.48 7.93 -10.17
C GLY A 146 0.37 7.33 -8.76
N GLY A 147 -0.65 7.70 -7.97
CA GLY A 147 -0.78 7.25 -6.59
C GLY A 147 -0.95 5.73 -6.46
N GLY A 148 0.12 5.03 -6.11
CA GLY A 148 0.12 3.57 -5.92
C GLY A 148 0.61 2.76 -7.12
N ASN A 149 1.32 3.39 -8.06
CA ASN A 149 1.86 2.76 -9.26
C ASN A 149 2.88 1.63 -8.96
N THR A 150 3.58 1.70 -7.82
CA THR A 150 4.49 0.65 -7.35
C THR A 150 3.78 -0.54 -6.70
N SER A 151 2.46 -0.48 -6.52
CA SER A 151 1.70 -1.57 -5.89
C SER A 151 1.52 -2.74 -6.85
N SER A 152 1.65 -3.98 -6.34
CA SER A 152 1.33 -5.17 -7.13
C SER A 152 -0.14 -5.22 -7.57
N VAL A 153 -1.05 -4.64 -6.78
CA VAL A 153 -2.48 -4.52 -7.12
C VAL A 153 -2.68 -3.71 -8.40
N PHE A 154 -1.89 -2.65 -8.60
CA PHE A 154 -2.00 -1.81 -9.79
C PHE A 154 -1.73 -2.61 -11.06
N TYR A 155 -0.60 -3.31 -11.10
CA TYR A 155 -0.25 -4.17 -12.23
C TYR A 155 -1.25 -5.30 -12.44
N ALA A 156 -1.54 -6.07 -11.39
CA ALA A 156 -2.38 -7.25 -11.54
C ALA A 156 -3.82 -6.89 -11.96
N ALA A 157 -4.35 -5.79 -11.41
CA ALA A 157 -5.66 -5.31 -11.82
C ALA A 157 -5.66 -4.82 -13.27
N TYR A 158 -4.59 -4.15 -13.72
CA TYR A 158 -4.45 -3.76 -15.11
C TYR A 158 -4.45 -4.97 -16.05
N VAL A 159 -3.60 -5.97 -15.79
CA VAL A 159 -3.54 -7.21 -16.59
C VAL A 159 -4.92 -7.90 -16.63
N PHE A 160 -5.60 -7.98 -15.49
CA PHE A 160 -6.96 -8.52 -15.43
C PHE A 160 -7.94 -7.76 -16.36
N PHE A 161 -7.98 -6.42 -16.30
CA PHE A 161 -8.88 -5.65 -17.17
C PHE A 161 -8.48 -5.69 -18.64
N GLU A 162 -7.20 -5.82 -18.94
CA GLU A 162 -6.70 -5.95 -20.31
C GLU A 162 -7.10 -7.31 -20.89
N LYS A 163 -6.90 -8.41 -20.15
CA LYS A 163 -7.39 -9.74 -20.53
C LYS A 163 -8.91 -9.76 -20.66
N LEU A 164 -9.63 -9.08 -19.77
CA LEU A 164 -11.09 -8.94 -19.86
C LEU A 164 -11.51 -8.22 -21.14
N ARG A 165 -10.77 -7.19 -21.57
CA ARG A 165 -11.01 -6.48 -22.84
C ARG A 165 -10.80 -7.40 -24.04
N VAL A 166 -9.69 -8.14 -24.06
CA VAL A 166 -9.35 -9.10 -25.14
C VAL A 166 -10.43 -10.17 -25.24
N ARG A 167 -10.84 -10.76 -24.11
CA ARG A 167 -11.93 -11.75 -24.05
C ARG A 167 -13.23 -11.22 -24.67
N ASP A 168 -13.59 -10.00 -24.30
CA ASP A 168 -14.84 -9.36 -24.73
C ASP A 168 -14.75 -8.83 -26.19
N GLY A 169 -13.60 -8.97 -26.86
CA GLY A 169 -13.37 -8.46 -28.22
C GLY A 169 -13.46 -6.94 -28.32
N LYS A 170 -13.30 -6.22 -27.21
CA LYS A 170 -13.49 -4.76 -27.17
C LYS A 170 -12.26 -4.06 -27.78
N PRO A 171 -12.47 -3.03 -28.63
CA PRO A 171 -11.35 -2.24 -29.14
C PRO A 171 -10.65 -1.49 -27.99
N LYS A 172 -9.41 -1.06 -28.24
CA LYS A 172 -8.70 -0.16 -27.33
C LYS A 172 -9.49 1.15 -27.17
N SER A 173 -9.57 1.67 -25.96
CA SER A 173 -10.24 2.95 -25.72
C SER A 173 -9.40 4.12 -26.26
N LYS A 174 -10.03 5.27 -26.53
CA LYS A 174 -9.30 6.49 -26.94
C LYS A 174 -8.19 6.84 -25.93
N LYS A 175 -8.50 6.79 -24.63
CA LYS A 175 -7.51 7.05 -23.58
C LYS A 175 -6.33 6.08 -23.62
N ARG A 176 -6.56 4.80 -23.96
CA ARG A 176 -5.48 3.82 -24.13
C ARG A 176 -4.53 4.22 -25.27
N LEU A 177 -5.08 4.64 -26.41
CA LEU A 177 -4.26 5.11 -27.54
C LEU A 177 -3.45 6.36 -27.18
N GLU A 178 -4.07 7.33 -26.50
CA GLU A 178 -3.37 8.53 -26.00
C GLU A 178 -2.26 8.18 -24.99
N MET A 179 -2.46 7.17 -24.14
CA MET A 179 -1.45 6.70 -23.18
C MET A 179 -0.29 5.99 -23.87
N GLU A 180 -0.57 5.20 -24.91
CA GLU A 180 0.47 4.57 -25.75
C GLU A 180 1.32 5.62 -26.46
N GLU A 181 0.71 6.70 -26.96
CA GLU A 181 1.42 7.83 -27.55
C GLU A 181 2.31 8.56 -26.53
N GLN A 182 1.80 8.80 -25.31
CA GLN A 182 2.49 9.63 -24.32
C GLN A 182 3.63 8.89 -23.59
N TRP A 183 3.48 7.58 -23.38
CA TRP A 183 4.41 6.74 -22.63
C TRP A 183 5.26 5.80 -23.49
N GLY A 184 4.96 5.67 -24.79
CA GLY A 184 5.71 4.80 -25.70
C GLY A 184 5.58 3.32 -25.33
N SER A 185 6.55 2.50 -25.75
CA SER A 185 6.53 1.04 -25.54
C SER A 185 6.62 0.61 -24.08
N ASP A 186 7.23 1.43 -23.23
CA ASP A 186 7.53 1.08 -21.84
C ASP A 186 6.28 1.17 -20.94
N GLY A 187 5.31 2.00 -21.35
CA GLY A 187 4.11 2.27 -20.60
C GLY A 187 4.36 3.09 -19.32
N PHE A 188 3.33 3.16 -18.49
CA PHE A 188 3.30 3.89 -17.23
C PHE A 188 4.30 3.30 -16.23
N ALA A 189 5.16 4.15 -15.66
CA ALA A 189 6.22 3.71 -14.76
C ALA A 189 5.69 3.05 -13.48
N ARG A 190 6.39 2.01 -13.02
CA ARG A 190 5.99 1.15 -11.88
C ARG A 190 7.11 0.92 -10.87
N ASP A 191 8.32 1.36 -11.20
CA ASP A 191 9.56 1.15 -10.45
C ASP A 191 9.80 2.22 -9.37
N HIS A 192 9.27 3.43 -9.56
CA HIS A 192 9.38 4.55 -8.62
C HIS A 192 8.02 5.14 -8.27
N ASP A 193 7.85 5.69 -7.06
CA ASP A 193 6.58 6.30 -6.65
C ASP A 193 6.31 7.59 -7.44
N MET A 194 5.18 7.60 -8.15
CA MET A 194 4.67 8.77 -8.87
C MET A 194 3.43 9.39 -8.17
N GLY A 195 3.20 9.01 -6.92
CA GLY A 195 2.10 9.50 -6.10
C GLY A 195 2.32 10.89 -5.50
N PRO A 196 1.41 11.34 -4.63
CA PRO A 196 1.48 12.66 -3.98
C PRO A 196 2.74 12.92 -3.16
N ASN A 197 3.47 11.87 -2.77
CA ASN A 197 4.69 11.97 -1.99
C ASN A 197 5.97 11.96 -2.86
N ALA A 198 5.82 11.83 -4.19
CA ALA A 198 6.93 11.89 -5.12
C ALA A 198 7.60 13.27 -5.05
N ARG A 199 8.94 13.29 -5.02
CA ARG A 199 9.72 14.52 -5.01
C ARG A 199 10.27 14.77 -6.41
N TYR A 200 9.96 15.94 -6.95
CA TYR A 200 10.47 16.39 -8.22
C TYR A 200 11.39 17.60 -8.01
N TRP A 201 12.48 17.64 -8.76
CA TRP A 201 13.44 18.74 -8.77
C TRP A 201 13.28 19.47 -10.10
N GLY A 202 13.23 20.80 -10.05
CA GLY A 202 13.11 21.67 -11.21
C GLY A 202 13.83 22.99 -10.96
N ARG A 203 14.04 23.77 -12.02
CA ARG A 203 14.67 25.08 -11.88
C ARG A 203 13.73 26.10 -11.24
N ALA A 204 14.30 27.16 -10.68
CA ALA A 204 13.52 28.20 -9.99
C ALA A 204 12.58 28.98 -10.93
N ASP A 205 12.93 29.06 -12.21
CA ASP A 205 12.13 29.67 -13.29
C ASP A 205 11.18 28.66 -13.97
N GLU A 206 11.04 27.46 -13.43
CA GLU A 206 10.15 26.42 -13.95
C GLU A 206 9.01 26.11 -12.96
N SER A 207 7.88 25.67 -13.52
CA SER A 207 6.73 25.15 -12.79
C SER A 207 6.50 23.70 -13.20
N LEU A 208 6.49 22.82 -12.21
CA LEU A 208 6.28 21.40 -12.38
C LEU A 208 4.80 21.07 -12.13
N HIS A 209 4.15 20.39 -13.07
CA HIS A 209 2.80 19.88 -12.87
C HIS A 209 2.67 18.47 -13.45
N ILE A 210 1.79 17.66 -12.87
CA ILE A 210 1.49 16.33 -13.39
C ILE A 210 0.27 16.44 -14.29
N ASP A 211 0.39 15.99 -15.54
CA ASP A 211 -0.71 16.03 -16.50
C ASP A 211 -1.78 14.93 -16.24
N LYS A 212 -2.82 14.91 -17.09
CA LYS A 212 -3.89 13.90 -17.04
C LYS A 212 -3.44 12.46 -17.34
N TYR A 213 -2.25 12.30 -17.91
CA TYR A 213 -1.62 11.00 -18.22
C TYR A 213 -0.64 10.58 -17.13
N GLY A 214 -0.50 11.37 -16.06
CA GLY A 214 0.43 11.13 -14.96
C GLY A 214 1.88 11.43 -15.28
N LYS A 215 2.18 12.12 -16.39
CA LYS A 215 3.54 12.53 -16.74
C LYS A 215 3.87 13.88 -16.11
N LEU A 216 5.11 14.02 -15.64
CA LEU A 216 5.63 15.30 -15.16
C LEU A 216 5.85 16.23 -16.35
N GLN A 217 5.23 17.40 -16.30
CA GLN A 217 5.39 18.48 -17.26
C GLN A 217 6.14 19.63 -16.60
N VAL A 218 7.19 20.09 -17.27
CA VAL A 218 7.98 21.26 -16.87
C VAL A 218 7.58 22.41 -17.77
N VAL A 219 7.04 23.48 -17.17
CA VAL A 219 6.60 24.66 -17.91
C VAL A 219 7.39 25.86 -17.41
N PRO A 220 7.93 26.73 -18.28
CA PRO A 220 8.53 27.98 -17.86
C PRO A 220 7.54 28.79 -17.03
N ARG A 221 7.94 29.18 -15.82
CA ARG A 221 7.21 30.10 -14.97
C ARG A 221 7.33 31.46 -15.65
N GLY A 222 6.34 31.79 -16.47
CA GLY A 222 6.33 32.99 -17.32
C GLY A 222 6.93 34.20 -16.61
N GLY A 223 8.16 34.55 -16.98
CA GLY A 223 8.84 35.71 -16.47
C GLY A 223 8.25 36.93 -17.16
N SER A 224 7.53 37.76 -16.41
CA SER A 224 7.53 39.19 -16.73
C SER A 224 8.99 39.61 -16.77
N ALA A 225 9.47 39.99 -17.95
CA ALA A 225 10.73 40.70 -18.09
C ALA A 225 10.76 41.81 -17.02
N ARG A 226 11.83 41.84 -16.23
CA ARG A 226 12.22 43.00 -15.44
C ARG A 226 13.58 43.44 -15.94
#